data_AF-A0A9X2BLV1-F1
#
_entry.id   AF-A0A9X2BLV1-F1
#
_cell.length_a   1.000
_cell.length_b   1.000
_cell.length_c   1.000
_cell.angle_alpha   90.00
_cell.angle_beta   90.00
_cell.angle_gamma   90.00
#
_symmetry.space_group_name_H-M   'P 1'
#
loop_
_entity.id
_entity.type
_entity.pdbx_description
1 polymer ?
#
loop_
_entity_poly.entity_id
_entity_poly.type
_entity_poly.pdbx_seq_one_letter_code
_entity_poly.pdbx_strand_id
1 'polypeptide(L)'
;MTSLLVIIVLVLLAVALWQLTKIFDLTQVGSNSDTSEVATDDDNNVQGYIMFAFLAFLYIFTIYGLFKWGPLVLHTPASEHGLDVDNLMNITWVLIFIVQAITQALLHYFAFKYKGKKDQKALYFADNNKLEAVWSVIPAVVLAGLILYGLYAWTNIMFVDEDEDTIVIELYAQQFNWKARYSGTDNVLGKANVRLIEGVNSLGVDMSDPYSQDDIVVTELHIPKGKKIHFKMRSQDVLHSAYFPHFRAQMNCVPGMVTEFAFTPILTTAEYRELPYMIEKVAHINDLRAKKSVELVAKGETALDPYTFDYLLLCNKICGASHYNMQMKVIVDTPEDYKKWVSEQALLVNQVKEAKASAAPAVDGAVKQDSTKVGDSTAVVKIAMK
;
A
#
# COMPACT_ATOMS: atom_id res chain seq x y z
N MET A 1 1.02 -27.75 -8.97
CA MET A 1 0.62 -27.60 -7.55
C MET A 1 0.05 -28.90 -6.98
N THR A 2 -0.84 -29.58 -7.69
CA THR A 2 -1.43 -30.89 -7.30
C THR A 2 -0.40 -32.00 -7.12
N SER A 3 0.56 -32.17 -8.04
CA SER A 3 1.59 -33.22 -7.92
C SER A 3 2.53 -33.03 -6.72
N LEU A 4 2.86 -31.77 -6.37
CA LEU A 4 3.68 -31.46 -5.20
C LEU A 4 2.93 -31.81 -3.89
N LEU A 5 1.64 -31.47 -3.81
CA LEU A 5 0.78 -31.82 -2.68
C LEU A 5 0.66 -33.34 -2.51
N VAL A 6 0.49 -34.09 -3.61
CA VAL A 6 0.43 -35.56 -3.57
C VAL A 6 1.75 -36.15 -3.04
N ILE A 7 2.90 -35.65 -3.50
CA ILE A 7 4.21 -36.10 -3.00
C ILE A 7 4.35 -35.81 -1.51
N ILE A 8 3.98 -34.61 -1.05
CA ILE A 8 4.03 -34.25 0.38
C ILE A 8 3.13 -35.17 1.20
N VAL A 9 1.90 -35.44 0.76
CA VAL A 9 0.97 -36.34 1.46
C VAL A 9 1.52 -37.76 1.54
N LEU A 10 2.11 -38.28 0.45
CA LEU A 10 2.73 -39.61 0.45
C LEU A 10 3.93 -39.69 1.39
N VAL A 11 4.77 -38.66 1.44
CA VAL A 11 5.90 -38.59 2.38
C VAL A 11 5.39 -38.54 3.82
N LEU A 12 4.38 -37.71 4.12
CA LEU A 12 3.80 -37.62 5.46
C LEU A 12 3.13 -38.93 5.89
N LEU A 13 2.44 -39.62 4.99
CA LEU A 13 1.87 -40.94 5.25
C LEU A 13 2.95 -41.98 5.53
N ALA A 14 4.04 -41.99 4.75
CA ALA A 14 5.17 -42.88 5.00
C ALA A 14 5.82 -42.62 6.37
N VAL A 15 6.01 -41.35 6.73
CA VAL A 15 6.53 -40.94 8.05
C VAL A 15 5.56 -41.37 9.16
N ALA A 16 4.26 -41.17 9.00
CA ALA A 16 3.25 -41.57 9.98
C ALA A 16 3.22 -43.10 10.18
N LEU A 17 3.28 -43.87 9.10
CA LEU A 17 3.37 -45.33 9.17
C LEU A 17 4.66 -45.79 9.84
N TRP A 18 5.79 -45.15 9.55
CA TRP A 18 7.07 -45.42 10.21
C TRP A 18 7.04 -45.09 11.72
N GLN A 19 6.42 -43.97 12.11
CA GLN A 19 6.24 -43.63 13.52
C GLN A 19 5.30 -44.61 14.24
N LEU A 20 4.24 -45.09 13.59
CA LEU A 20 3.39 -46.13 14.15
C LEU A 20 4.17 -47.42 14.41
N THR A 21 5.05 -47.84 13.50
CA THR A 21 5.91 -49.02 13.74
C THR A 21 6.84 -48.83 14.95
N LYS A 22 7.39 -47.62 15.14
CA LYS A 22 8.20 -47.27 16.32
C LYS A 22 7.43 -47.34 17.63
N ILE A 23 6.18 -46.87 17.66
CA ILE A 23 5.32 -46.94 18.85
C ILE A 23 5.09 -48.40 19.26
N PHE A 24 4.89 -49.31 18.30
CA PHE A 24 4.75 -50.74 18.60
C PHE A 24 6.03 -51.34 19.20
N ASP A 25 7.22 -50.95 18.73
CA ASP A 25 8.50 -51.40 19.30
C ASP A 25 8.68 -50.95 20.76
N LEU A 26 8.24 -49.74 21.12
CA LEU A 26 8.29 -49.23 22.50
C LEU A 26 7.38 -49.99 23.48
N THR A 27 6.30 -50.60 22.99
CA THR A 27 5.38 -51.39 23.82
C THR A 27 5.90 -52.79 24.15
N GLN A 28 6.99 -53.24 23.52
CA GLN A 28 7.62 -54.52 23.81
C GLN A 28 8.61 -54.41 24.97
N VAL A 29 8.15 -54.76 26.18
CA VAL A 29 8.98 -54.75 27.39
C VAL A 29 9.93 -55.96 27.39
N GLY A 30 11.25 -55.72 27.31
CA GLY A 30 12.28 -56.73 27.63
C GLY A 30 13.22 -57.15 26.48
N SER A 31 13.00 -56.72 25.24
CA SER A 31 14.02 -56.76 24.18
C SER A 31 14.86 -55.49 24.21
N ASN A 32 16.12 -55.56 23.74
CA ASN A 32 17.07 -54.44 23.67
C ASN A 32 16.35 -53.09 23.50
N SER A 33 16.40 -52.25 24.54
CA SER A 33 15.74 -50.95 24.52
C SER A 33 16.27 -50.14 23.34
N ASP A 34 15.45 -49.93 22.32
CA ASP A 34 15.78 -49.04 21.21
C ASP A 34 15.84 -47.61 21.78
N THR A 35 17.05 -47.16 22.12
CA THR A 35 17.27 -45.81 22.67
C THR A 35 17.42 -44.75 21.58
N SER A 36 17.06 -45.05 20.32
CA SER A 36 17.16 -44.08 19.21
C SER A 36 16.28 -42.82 19.40
N GLU A 37 15.32 -42.85 20.33
CA GLU A 37 14.52 -41.68 20.71
C GLU A 37 15.25 -40.74 21.67
N VAL A 38 16.32 -41.22 22.33
CA VAL A 38 17.13 -40.42 23.24
C VAL A 38 18.32 -39.87 22.47
N ALA A 39 18.34 -38.56 22.26
CA ALA A 39 19.44 -37.87 21.58
C ALA A 39 20.79 -38.20 22.25
N THR A 40 21.72 -38.70 21.45
CA THR A 40 23.09 -39.00 21.88
C THR A 40 23.95 -37.74 21.88
N ASP A 41 25.14 -37.82 22.48
CA ASP A 41 26.12 -36.72 22.44
C ASP A 41 26.55 -36.40 21.00
N ASP A 42 26.61 -37.41 20.13
CA ASP A 42 26.91 -37.24 18.71
C ASP A 42 25.76 -36.51 17.99
N ASP A 43 24.50 -36.88 18.26
CA ASP A 43 23.34 -36.15 17.72
C ASP A 43 23.37 -34.67 18.15
N ASN A 44 23.62 -34.41 19.43
CA ASN A 44 23.70 -33.05 19.98
C ASN A 44 24.87 -32.26 19.37
N ASN A 45 26.02 -32.91 19.13
CA ASN A 45 27.17 -32.30 18.46
C ASN A 45 26.83 -31.91 17.01
N VAL A 46 26.23 -32.84 16.26
CA VAL A 46 25.81 -32.62 14.88
C VAL A 46 24.79 -31.49 14.81
N GLN A 47 23.75 -31.52 15.65
CA GLN A 47 22.73 -30.48 15.70
C GLN A 47 23.32 -29.10 16.04
N GLY A 48 24.28 -29.04 16.97
CA GLY A 48 24.98 -27.80 17.28
C GLY A 48 25.68 -27.17 16.06
N TYR A 49 26.32 -27.97 15.21
CA TYR A 49 26.93 -27.48 13.97
C TYR A 49 25.89 -27.14 12.90
N ILE A 50 24.81 -27.93 12.79
CA ILE A 50 23.68 -27.65 11.89
C ILE A 50 23.04 -26.30 12.23
N MET A 51 22.94 -25.93 13.50
CA MET A 51 22.43 -24.61 13.90
C MET A 51 23.27 -23.47 13.29
N PHE A 52 24.59 -23.58 13.24
CA PHE A 52 25.42 -22.58 12.55
C PHE A 52 25.27 -22.63 11.03
N ALA A 53 25.10 -23.81 10.44
CA ALA A 53 24.78 -23.91 9.02
C ALA A 53 23.43 -23.24 8.70
N PHE A 54 22.43 -23.39 9.58
CA PHE A 54 21.14 -22.73 9.47
C PHE A 54 21.25 -21.22 9.62
N LEU A 55 22.05 -20.73 10.58
CA LEU A 55 22.35 -19.31 10.73
C LEU A 55 22.98 -18.71 9.46
N ALA A 56 23.97 -19.41 8.90
CA ALA A 56 24.60 -19.00 7.65
C ALA A 56 23.60 -18.98 6.50
N PHE A 57 22.78 -20.03 6.36
CA PHE A 57 21.69 -20.07 5.38
C PHE A 57 20.73 -18.89 5.52
N LEU A 58 20.29 -18.59 6.75
CA LEU A 58 19.38 -17.47 7.03
C LEU A 58 19.97 -16.15 6.54
N TYR A 59 21.22 -15.84 6.87
CA TYR A 59 21.83 -14.59 6.42
C TYR A 59 22.14 -14.57 4.93
N ILE A 60 22.58 -15.68 4.33
CA ILE A 60 22.77 -15.77 2.89
C ILE A 60 21.44 -15.47 2.18
N PHE A 61 20.34 -16.06 2.66
CA PHE A 61 19.01 -15.82 2.11
C PHE A 61 18.54 -14.38 2.31
N THR A 62 18.72 -13.80 3.50
CA THR A 62 18.37 -12.40 3.77
C THR A 62 19.18 -11.45 2.88
N ILE A 63 20.50 -11.63 2.80
CA ILE A 63 21.39 -10.82 1.96
C ILE A 63 20.99 -10.96 0.49
N TYR A 64 20.76 -12.18 0.02
CA TYR A 64 20.27 -12.42 -1.33
C TYR A 64 18.94 -11.70 -1.58
N GLY A 65 17.99 -11.76 -0.63
CA GLY A 65 16.71 -11.07 -0.75
C GLY A 65 16.85 -9.55 -0.86
N LEU A 66 17.72 -8.96 -0.03
CA LEU A 66 18.03 -7.53 -0.09
C LEU A 66 18.69 -7.14 -1.42
N PHE A 67 19.64 -7.93 -1.93
CA PHE A 67 20.23 -7.67 -3.24
C PHE A 67 19.25 -7.87 -4.39
N LYS A 68 18.39 -8.89 -4.31
CA LYS A 68 17.49 -9.27 -5.41
C LYS A 68 16.28 -8.33 -5.51
N TRP A 69 15.73 -7.90 -4.38
CA TRP A 69 14.49 -7.13 -4.33
C TRP A 69 14.67 -5.71 -3.75
N GLY A 70 15.83 -5.38 -3.18
CA GLY A 70 16.14 -4.03 -2.72
C GLY A 70 15.90 -2.95 -3.78
N PRO A 71 16.27 -3.14 -5.06
CA PRO A 71 15.99 -2.16 -6.11
C PRO A 71 14.50 -1.93 -6.42
N LEU A 72 13.58 -2.77 -5.91
CA LEU A 72 12.14 -2.61 -6.13
C LEU A 72 11.47 -1.63 -5.17
N VAL A 73 12.13 -1.26 -4.07
CA VAL A 73 11.59 -0.28 -3.12
C VAL A 73 11.54 1.11 -3.74
N LEU A 74 10.69 1.99 -3.19
CA LEU A 74 10.65 3.38 -3.61
C LEU A 74 11.97 4.07 -3.22
N HIS A 75 12.66 4.65 -4.20
CA HIS A 75 14.02 5.15 -4.00
C HIS A 75 14.03 6.59 -3.46
N THR A 76 13.63 7.57 -4.28
CA THR A 76 13.74 8.99 -3.93
C THR A 76 12.36 9.56 -3.58
N PRO A 77 12.13 10.12 -2.38
CA PRO A 77 10.88 10.80 -2.08
C PRO A 77 10.77 12.09 -2.91
N ALA A 78 9.56 12.38 -3.40
CA ALA A 78 9.23 13.55 -4.22
C ALA A 78 8.51 14.65 -3.42
N SER A 79 8.50 14.56 -2.09
CA SER A 79 7.96 15.56 -1.16
C SER A 79 9.00 15.97 -0.13
N GLU A 80 8.85 17.17 0.45
CA GLU A 80 9.74 17.66 1.52
C GLU A 80 9.77 16.72 2.73
N HIS A 81 8.59 16.38 3.29
CA HIS A 81 8.48 15.49 4.45
C HIS A 81 8.88 14.03 4.16
N GLY A 82 8.91 13.64 2.89
CA GLY A 82 9.23 12.26 2.52
C GLY A 82 10.65 11.86 2.92
N LEU A 83 11.56 12.84 2.98
CA LEU A 83 12.93 12.64 3.49
C LEU A 83 12.94 12.27 4.98
N ASP A 84 12.11 12.91 5.79
CA ASP A 84 12.01 12.61 7.23
C ASP A 84 11.45 11.21 7.47
N VAL A 85 10.43 10.82 6.69
CA VAL A 85 9.86 9.46 6.72
C VAL A 85 10.92 8.42 6.36
N ASP A 86 11.65 8.63 5.26
CA ASP A 86 12.68 7.69 4.80
C ASP A 86 13.87 7.64 5.77
N ASN A 87 14.25 8.76 6.40
CA ASN A 87 15.29 8.79 7.44
C ASN A 87 14.88 8.01 8.69
N LEU A 88 13.65 8.21 9.18
CA LEU A 88 13.12 7.46 10.33
C LEU A 88 13.07 5.96 10.03
N MET A 89 12.64 5.60 8.81
CA MET A 89 12.67 4.22 8.34
C MET A 89 14.11 3.67 8.36
N ASN A 90 15.07 4.36 7.75
CA ASN A 90 16.46 3.90 7.68
C ASN A 90 17.10 3.70 9.08
N ILE A 91 16.89 4.64 10.00
CA ILE A 91 17.35 4.52 11.39
C ILE A 91 16.75 3.27 12.04
N THR A 92 15.45 3.07 11.86
CA THR A 92 14.72 1.92 12.42
C THR A 92 15.25 0.60 11.84
N TRP A 93 15.47 0.54 10.53
CA TRP A 93 15.99 -0.65 9.85
C TRP A 93 17.41 -1.00 10.31
N VAL A 94 18.31 -0.03 10.41
CA VAL A 94 19.68 -0.24 10.90
C VAL A 94 19.66 -0.78 12.33
N LEU A 95 18.85 -0.19 13.20
CA LEU A 95 18.71 -0.62 14.60
C LEU A 95 18.19 -2.06 14.69
N ILE A 96 17.11 -2.37 13.98
CA ILE A 96 16.50 -3.71 13.98
C ILE A 96 17.50 -4.74 13.45
N PHE A 97 18.21 -4.47 12.35
CA PHE A 97 19.17 -5.41 11.79
C PHE A 97 20.36 -5.66 12.73
N ILE A 98 20.87 -4.64 13.44
CA ILE A 98 21.94 -4.83 14.43
C ILE A 98 21.45 -5.71 15.58
N VAL A 99 20.29 -5.39 16.18
CA VAL A 99 19.74 -6.15 17.31
C VAL A 99 19.41 -7.59 16.89
N GLN A 100 18.81 -7.76 15.72
CA GLN A 100 18.53 -9.07 15.13
C GLN A 100 19.82 -9.84 14.88
N ALA A 101 20.87 -9.20 14.35
CA ALA A 101 22.15 -9.84 14.10
C ALA A 101 22.78 -10.42 15.36
N ILE A 102 22.87 -9.60 16.41
CA ILE A 102 23.41 -9.99 17.70
C ILE A 102 22.56 -11.09 18.33
N THR A 103 21.24 -10.93 18.36
CA THR A 103 20.32 -11.89 18.97
C THR A 103 20.43 -13.26 18.31
N GLN A 104 20.42 -13.31 16.98
CA GLN A 104 20.55 -14.57 16.24
C GLN A 104 21.91 -15.24 16.48
N ALA A 105 23.01 -14.48 16.47
CA ALA A 105 24.33 -15.03 16.76
C ALA A 105 24.41 -15.62 18.19
N LEU A 106 23.86 -14.90 19.18
CA LEU A 106 23.83 -15.36 20.57
C LEU A 106 22.98 -16.62 20.76
N LEU A 107 21.79 -16.67 20.16
CA LEU A 107 20.90 -17.84 20.27
C LEU A 107 21.53 -19.10 19.67
N HIS A 108 22.12 -19.00 18.48
CA HIS A 108 22.77 -20.13 17.84
C HIS A 108 24.07 -20.55 18.55
N TYR A 109 24.85 -19.58 19.04
CA TYR A 109 26.01 -19.88 19.90
C TYR A 109 25.59 -20.56 21.20
N PHE A 110 24.51 -20.11 21.82
CA PHE A 110 23.98 -20.73 23.04
C PHE A 110 23.58 -22.19 22.79
N ALA A 111 22.83 -22.45 21.71
CA ALA A 111 22.46 -23.81 21.31
C ALA A 111 23.69 -24.71 21.07
N PHE A 112 24.74 -24.18 20.43
CA PHE A 112 25.98 -24.93 20.21
C PHE A 112 26.78 -25.19 21.49
N LYS A 113 26.95 -24.16 22.34
CA LYS A 113 27.77 -24.23 23.55
C LYS A 113 27.13 -25.10 24.63
N TYR A 114 25.82 -24.97 24.80
CA TYR A 114 25.05 -25.62 25.87
C TYR A 114 24.20 -26.78 25.35
N LYS A 115 24.55 -27.36 24.20
CA LYS A 115 24.02 -28.65 23.72
C LYS A 115 24.13 -29.72 24.80
N GLY A 116 23.18 -30.67 24.80
CA GLY A 116 23.14 -31.75 25.78
C GLY A 116 24.40 -32.63 25.74
N LYS A 117 24.88 -33.02 26.93
CA LYS A 117 25.91 -34.05 27.11
C LYS A 117 25.52 -34.97 28.25
N LYS A 118 25.68 -36.28 28.07
CA LYS A 118 25.19 -37.31 29.00
C LYS A 118 25.62 -37.10 30.45
N ASP A 119 26.89 -36.73 30.67
CA ASP A 119 27.46 -36.56 32.02
C ASP A 119 27.39 -35.12 32.56
N GLN A 120 26.77 -34.20 31.80
CA GLN A 120 26.72 -32.79 32.16
C GLN A 120 25.34 -32.43 32.73
N LYS A 121 25.33 -31.93 33.96
CA LYS A 121 24.11 -31.37 34.57
C LYS A 121 23.94 -29.91 34.16
N ALA A 122 22.71 -29.53 33.83
CA ALA A 122 22.37 -28.14 33.56
C ALA A 122 22.62 -27.29 34.83
N LEU A 123 23.20 -26.10 34.65
CA LEU A 123 23.27 -25.12 35.71
C LEU A 123 21.86 -24.62 36.01
N TYR A 124 21.40 -24.80 37.24
CA TYR A 124 20.16 -24.18 37.70
C TYR A 124 20.43 -22.72 38.07
N PHE A 125 19.93 -21.81 37.25
CA PHE A 125 20.05 -20.37 37.42
C PHE A 125 18.71 -19.74 37.09
N ALA A 126 17.95 -19.34 38.12
CA ALA A 126 16.56 -18.93 37.95
C ALA A 126 16.41 -17.46 37.50
N ASP A 127 17.26 -16.57 38.00
CA ASP A 127 17.12 -15.13 37.80
C ASP A 127 18.45 -14.36 37.89
N ASN A 128 18.44 -13.16 37.32
CA ASN A 128 19.50 -12.19 37.51
C ASN A 128 18.94 -10.77 37.38
N ASN A 129 18.55 -10.18 38.49
CA ASN A 129 18.02 -8.82 38.55
C ASN A 129 18.90 -7.78 37.83
N LYS A 130 20.23 -7.94 37.81
CA LYS A 130 21.11 -7.00 37.10
C LYS A 130 21.00 -7.16 35.58
N LEU A 131 20.99 -8.40 35.08
CA LEU A 131 20.85 -8.66 33.65
C LEU A 131 19.45 -8.29 33.16
N GLU A 132 18.44 -8.58 33.98
CA GLU A 132 17.05 -8.19 33.76
C GLU A 132 16.89 -6.68 33.64
N ALA A 133 17.48 -5.93 34.57
CA ALA A 133 17.49 -4.47 34.49
C ALA A 133 18.16 -3.97 33.20
N VAL A 134 19.28 -4.56 32.79
CA VAL A 134 20.01 -4.15 31.58
C VAL A 134 19.15 -4.35 30.33
N TRP A 135 18.57 -5.54 30.13
CA TRP A 135 17.76 -5.83 28.94
C TRP A 135 16.38 -5.17 28.95
N SER A 136 15.93 -4.61 30.09
CA SER A 136 14.69 -3.85 30.17
C SER A 136 14.94 -2.36 29.95
N VAL A 137 15.97 -1.80 30.59
CA VAL A 137 16.28 -0.37 30.52
C VAL A 137 16.81 0.02 29.14
N ILE A 138 17.72 -0.78 28.55
CA ILE A 138 18.30 -0.42 27.24
C ILE A 138 17.20 -0.30 26.16
N PRO A 139 16.33 -1.31 25.93
CA PRO A 139 15.25 -1.17 24.96
C PRO A 139 14.28 -0.06 25.31
N ALA A 140 13.96 0.15 26.59
CA ALA A 140 13.06 1.23 27.01
C ALA A 140 13.61 2.61 26.63
N VAL A 141 14.90 2.89 26.90
CA VAL A 141 15.54 4.16 26.54
C VAL A 141 15.63 4.35 25.04
N VAL A 142 16.04 3.30 24.31
CA VAL A 142 16.19 3.35 22.86
C VAL A 142 14.83 3.58 22.17
N LEU A 143 13.80 2.83 22.58
CA LEU A 143 12.45 3.00 22.05
C LEU A 143 11.85 4.35 22.43
N ALA A 144 12.08 4.84 23.66
CA ALA A 144 11.63 6.16 24.06
C ALA A 144 12.22 7.25 23.15
N GLY A 145 13.52 7.19 22.85
CA GLY A 145 14.16 8.11 21.90
C GLY A 145 13.54 8.05 20.50
N LEU A 146 13.32 6.85 19.97
CA LEU A 146 12.71 6.65 18.65
C LEU A 146 11.26 7.15 18.60
N ILE A 147 10.47 6.88 19.65
CA ILE A 147 9.08 7.33 19.77
C ILE A 147 9.00 8.84 19.83
N LEU A 148 9.86 9.51 20.62
CA LEU A 148 9.87 10.97 20.71
C LEU A 148 10.21 11.61 19.36
N TYR A 149 11.21 11.08 18.66
CA TYR A 149 11.56 11.55 17.32
C TYR A 149 10.42 11.31 16.32
N GLY A 150 9.82 10.11 16.35
CA GLY A 150 8.68 9.76 15.51
C GLY A 150 7.44 10.63 15.78
N LEU A 151 7.15 10.96 17.03
CA LEU A 151 6.04 11.83 17.40
C LEU A 151 6.25 13.27 16.93
N TYR A 152 7.47 13.79 17.02
CA TYR A 152 7.82 15.10 16.49
C TYR A 152 7.64 15.15 14.96
N ALA A 153 8.20 14.17 14.25
CA ALA A 153 8.02 14.04 12.81
C ALA A 153 6.54 13.93 12.43
N TRP A 154 5.78 13.06 13.10
CA TRP A 154 4.34 12.89 12.87
C TRP A 154 3.57 14.18 13.09
N THR A 155 3.84 14.91 14.18
CA THR A 155 3.15 16.17 14.49
C THR A 155 3.41 17.21 13.41
N ASN A 156 4.66 17.38 12.99
CA ASN A 156 5.01 18.35 11.94
C ASN A 156 4.40 18.02 10.57
N ILE A 157 4.30 16.72 10.25
CA ILE A 157 3.74 16.25 8.98
C ILE A 157 2.22 16.38 8.96
N MET A 158 1.57 16.03 10.07
CA MET A 158 0.12 15.98 10.17
C MET A 158 -0.51 17.33 10.50
N PHE A 159 0.26 18.27 11.04
CA PHE A 159 -0.23 19.61 11.32
C PHE A 159 -0.35 20.42 10.01
N VAL A 160 -1.55 20.91 9.75
CA VAL A 160 -1.83 21.85 8.67
C VAL A 160 -2.14 23.19 9.31
N ASP A 161 -1.30 24.18 9.03
CA ASP A 161 -1.54 25.55 9.46
C ASP A 161 -2.53 26.21 8.49
N GLU A 162 -3.63 26.73 9.01
CA GLU A 162 -4.66 27.40 8.20
C GLU A 162 -4.20 28.76 7.69
N ASP A 163 -3.18 29.37 8.31
CA ASP A 163 -2.63 30.67 7.92
C ASP A 163 -1.52 30.54 6.86
N GLU A 164 -1.09 29.32 6.53
CA GLU A 164 -0.10 29.10 5.49
C GLU A 164 -0.69 29.30 4.08
N ASP A 165 0.09 29.95 3.21
CA ASP A 165 -0.25 30.11 1.81
C ASP A 165 -0.15 28.74 1.09
N THR A 166 -1.28 28.05 0.98
CA THR A 166 -1.42 26.73 0.35
C THR A 166 -2.37 26.76 -0.85
N ILE A 167 -2.32 25.75 -1.71
CA ILE A 167 -3.37 25.51 -2.72
C ILE A 167 -4.33 24.47 -2.16
N VAL A 168 -5.61 24.81 -2.04
CA VAL A 168 -6.64 23.89 -1.54
C VAL A 168 -7.21 23.05 -2.68
N ILE A 169 -7.11 21.73 -2.54
CA ILE A 169 -7.64 20.77 -3.51
C ILE A 169 -8.47 19.73 -2.78
N GLU A 170 -9.68 19.48 -3.25
CA GLU A 170 -10.47 18.34 -2.83
C GLU A 170 -10.13 17.08 -3.65
N LEU A 171 -9.85 15.96 -2.97
CA LEU A 171 -9.88 14.63 -3.58
C LEU A 171 -11.18 13.93 -3.21
N TYR A 172 -11.96 13.58 -4.23
CA TYR A 172 -13.25 12.94 -4.08
C TYR A 172 -13.17 11.48 -4.54
N ALA A 173 -13.34 10.55 -3.60
CA ALA A 173 -13.28 9.12 -3.83
C ALA A 173 -14.67 8.52 -4.07
N GLN A 174 -14.77 7.58 -5.01
CA GLN A 174 -15.96 6.76 -5.26
C GLN A 174 -15.54 5.40 -5.83
N GLN A 175 -16.40 4.38 -5.76
CA GLN A 175 -16.16 3.08 -6.41
C GLN A 175 -16.34 3.19 -7.93
N PHE A 176 -15.33 3.02 -8.78
CA PHE A 176 -13.89 2.97 -8.51
C PHE A 176 -13.22 4.06 -9.34
N ASN A 177 -13.20 5.27 -8.80
CA ASN A 177 -12.70 6.46 -9.49
C ASN A 177 -12.32 7.55 -8.49
N TRP A 178 -11.39 8.40 -8.91
CA TRP A 178 -11.01 9.63 -8.22
C TRP A 178 -11.42 10.84 -9.06
N LYS A 179 -11.79 11.92 -8.40
CA LYS A 179 -11.88 13.25 -9.01
C LYS A 179 -11.15 14.24 -8.14
N ALA A 180 -10.56 15.25 -8.76
CA ALA A 180 -9.96 16.37 -8.05
C ALA A 180 -10.79 17.63 -8.30
N ARG A 181 -10.95 18.45 -7.26
CA ARG A 181 -11.60 19.77 -7.34
C ARG A 181 -10.69 20.83 -6.76
N TYR A 182 -10.35 21.83 -7.56
CA TYR A 182 -9.54 22.97 -7.15
C TYR A 182 -10.47 24.08 -6.70
N SER A 183 -10.13 24.73 -5.59
CA SER A 183 -10.85 25.85 -4.99
C SER A 183 -10.68 27.19 -5.73
N GLY A 184 -10.31 27.15 -7.01
CA GLY A 184 -10.15 28.35 -7.82
C GLY A 184 -9.17 29.41 -7.28
N THR A 185 -9.50 30.66 -7.57
CA THR A 185 -8.73 31.87 -7.27
C THR A 185 -8.96 32.40 -5.86
N ASP A 186 -10.13 32.14 -5.27
CA ASP A 186 -10.43 32.55 -3.90
C ASP A 186 -9.83 31.61 -2.84
N ASN A 187 -9.35 30.43 -3.28
CA ASN A 187 -8.74 29.39 -2.47
C ASN A 187 -9.70 28.78 -1.42
N VAL A 188 -11.01 28.88 -1.65
CA VAL A 188 -12.06 28.36 -0.78
C VAL A 188 -12.95 27.39 -1.57
N LEU A 189 -13.01 26.13 -1.15
CA LEU A 189 -13.90 25.17 -1.79
C LEU A 189 -15.38 25.53 -1.52
N GLY A 190 -16.17 25.63 -2.59
CA GLY A 190 -17.62 25.73 -2.48
C GLY A 190 -18.24 24.57 -1.67
N LYS A 191 -19.37 24.82 -1.03
CA LYS A 191 -20.12 23.78 -0.30
C LYS A 191 -20.49 22.64 -1.23
N ALA A 192 -20.50 21.43 -0.70
CA ALA A 192 -20.90 20.25 -1.43
C ALA A 192 -21.73 19.30 -0.56
N ASN A 193 -22.70 18.63 -1.19
CA ASN A 193 -23.52 17.61 -0.58
C ASN A 193 -23.82 16.51 -1.60
N VAL A 194 -23.72 15.25 -1.19
CA VAL A 194 -23.99 14.09 -2.05
C VAL A 194 -25.39 14.10 -2.69
N ARG A 195 -26.37 14.81 -2.09
CA ARG A 195 -27.72 14.97 -2.63
C ARG A 195 -27.80 15.91 -3.85
N LEU A 196 -26.75 16.69 -4.10
CA LEU A 196 -26.65 17.62 -5.23
C LEU A 196 -25.94 17.00 -6.43
N ILE A 197 -25.60 15.70 -6.35
CA ILE A 197 -24.96 14.97 -7.45
C ILE A 197 -25.99 14.78 -8.57
N GLU A 198 -25.73 15.42 -9.71
CA GLU A 198 -26.59 15.34 -10.89
C GLU A 198 -25.78 15.62 -12.16
N GLY A 199 -25.94 14.77 -13.19
CA GLY A 199 -25.30 14.96 -14.49
C GLY A 199 -23.79 15.16 -14.39
N VAL A 200 -23.31 16.32 -14.86
CA VAL A 200 -21.87 16.68 -14.82
C VAL A 200 -21.39 17.09 -13.42
N ASN A 201 -22.29 17.45 -12.48
CA ASN A 201 -21.95 17.79 -11.10
C ASN A 201 -21.71 16.54 -10.24
N SER A 202 -20.69 15.77 -10.59
CA SER A 202 -20.41 14.49 -9.93
C SER A 202 -19.91 14.57 -8.48
N LEU A 203 -19.51 15.75 -8.00
CA LEU A 203 -19.00 15.96 -6.64
C LEU A 203 -20.08 16.48 -5.67
N GLY A 204 -21.26 16.80 -6.21
CA GLY A 204 -22.38 17.37 -5.47
C GLY A 204 -22.11 18.80 -5.01
N VAL A 205 -21.39 19.59 -5.79
CA VAL A 205 -21.09 20.99 -5.46
C VAL A 205 -22.37 21.83 -5.54
N ASP A 206 -22.57 22.73 -4.57
CA ASP A 206 -23.68 23.66 -4.56
C ASP A 206 -23.39 24.86 -5.47
N MET A 207 -23.95 24.84 -6.68
CA MET A 207 -23.76 25.89 -7.69
C MET A 207 -24.30 27.26 -7.28
N SER A 208 -25.08 27.34 -6.19
CA SER A 208 -25.58 28.60 -5.66
C SER A 208 -24.61 29.26 -4.67
N ASP A 209 -23.59 28.55 -4.22
CA ASP A 209 -22.57 29.07 -3.32
C ASP A 209 -21.64 30.05 -4.07
N PRO A 210 -21.42 31.27 -3.54
CA PRO A 210 -20.43 32.18 -4.11
C PRO A 210 -19.03 31.58 -4.24
N TYR A 211 -18.63 30.71 -3.31
CA TYR A 211 -17.32 30.04 -3.33
C TYR A 211 -17.23 28.86 -4.32
N SER A 212 -18.33 28.49 -4.98
CA SER A 212 -18.28 27.45 -6.02
C SER A 212 -18.06 28.01 -7.42
N GLN A 213 -18.02 29.34 -7.58
CA GLN A 213 -18.11 29.96 -8.91
C GLN A 213 -16.82 29.83 -9.72
N ASP A 214 -15.69 29.61 -9.06
CA ASP A 214 -14.37 29.36 -9.65
C ASP A 214 -13.82 27.95 -9.36
N ASP A 215 -14.65 27.05 -8.81
CA ASP A 215 -14.30 25.64 -8.63
C ASP A 215 -14.03 24.97 -9.99
N ILE A 216 -12.93 24.22 -10.09
CA ILE A 216 -12.52 23.46 -11.28
C ILE A 216 -12.50 21.98 -10.94
N VAL A 217 -13.15 21.13 -11.74
CA VAL A 217 -13.17 19.67 -11.55
C VAL A 217 -12.45 18.96 -12.68
N VAL A 218 -11.53 18.07 -12.31
CA VAL A 218 -10.69 17.32 -13.26
C VAL A 218 -10.59 15.84 -12.89
N THR A 219 -10.11 15.04 -13.84
CA THR A 219 -9.81 13.61 -13.68
C THR A 219 -8.31 13.30 -13.73
N GLU A 220 -7.47 14.30 -14.03
CA GLU A 220 -6.00 14.24 -13.97
C GLU A 220 -5.54 15.36 -13.04
N LEU A 221 -4.74 15.03 -12.03
CA LEU A 221 -4.35 15.98 -10.97
C LEU A 221 -3.03 16.64 -11.35
N HIS A 222 -3.03 17.95 -11.55
CA HIS A 222 -1.82 18.76 -11.72
C HIS A 222 -1.51 19.54 -10.43
N ILE A 223 -0.27 19.54 -9.98
CA ILE A 223 0.17 20.31 -8.80
C ILE A 223 1.51 21.00 -9.08
N PRO A 224 1.74 22.23 -8.59
CA PRO A 224 3.00 22.92 -8.81
C PRO A 224 4.09 22.46 -7.83
N LYS A 225 5.31 22.25 -8.34
CA LYS A 225 6.51 22.06 -7.53
C LYS A 225 6.74 23.25 -6.59
N GLY A 226 7.17 22.97 -5.35
CA GLY A 226 7.62 23.95 -4.37
C GLY A 226 6.49 24.71 -3.66
N LYS A 227 5.23 24.33 -3.88
CA LYS A 227 4.06 24.93 -3.23
C LYS A 227 3.34 23.88 -2.39
N LYS A 228 3.06 24.19 -1.13
CA LYS A 228 2.33 23.29 -0.24
C LYS A 228 0.88 23.16 -0.72
N ILE A 229 0.44 21.92 -0.90
CA ILE A 229 -0.92 21.58 -1.35
C ILE A 229 -1.68 21.04 -0.15
N HIS A 230 -2.82 21.65 0.17
CA HIS A 230 -3.72 21.20 1.23
C HIS A 230 -4.84 20.36 0.61
N PHE A 231 -4.70 19.04 0.73
CA PHE A 231 -5.72 18.13 0.25
C PHE A 231 -6.82 17.96 1.29
N LYS A 232 -8.06 18.31 0.92
CA LYS A 232 -9.27 17.92 1.64
C LYS A 232 -9.87 16.70 0.95
N MET A 233 -10.28 15.70 1.70
CA MET A 233 -10.64 14.41 1.11
C MET A 233 -12.01 13.96 1.60
N ARG A 234 -12.84 13.56 0.66
CA ARG A 234 -14.18 13.03 0.92
C ARG A 234 -14.35 11.70 0.19
N SER A 235 -15.27 10.89 0.70
CA SER A 235 -15.75 9.69 0.01
C SER A 235 -17.25 9.77 -0.21
N GLN A 236 -17.69 9.37 -1.42
CA GLN A 236 -19.09 9.27 -1.78
C GLN A 236 -19.79 8.08 -1.11
N ASP A 237 -19.09 6.94 -1.01
CA ASP A 237 -19.71 5.63 -0.78
C ASP A 237 -19.09 4.89 0.41
N VAL A 238 -17.90 4.32 0.24
CA VAL A 238 -17.23 3.45 1.22
C VAL A 238 -15.90 4.05 1.68
N LEU A 239 -15.19 3.38 2.57
CA LEU A 239 -13.83 3.80 2.93
C LEU A 239 -12.90 3.60 1.73
N HIS A 240 -12.16 4.66 1.38
CA HIS A 240 -11.00 4.61 0.49
C HIS A 240 -9.77 5.12 1.24
N SER A 241 -8.60 5.12 0.61
CA SER A 241 -7.45 5.83 1.13
C SER A 241 -6.65 6.40 -0.02
N ALA A 242 -6.52 7.72 -0.05
CA ALA A 242 -5.67 8.43 -0.98
C ALA A 242 -4.21 8.16 -0.62
N TYR A 243 -3.51 7.42 -1.46
CA TYR A 243 -2.10 7.10 -1.28
C TYR A 243 -1.26 7.63 -2.44
N PHE A 244 -0.29 8.47 -2.11
CA PHE A 244 0.68 9.09 -3.01
C PHE A 244 2.05 8.46 -2.73
N PRO A 245 2.42 7.33 -3.38
CA PRO A 245 3.56 6.52 -2.94
C PRO A 245 4.88 7.28 -2.95
N HIS A 246 5.14 7.99 -4.05
CA HIS A 246 6.38 8.75 -4.24
C HIS A 246 6.48 9.97 -3.33
N PHE A 247 5.37 10.43 -2.75
CA PHE A 247 5.32 11.57 -1.82
C PHE A 247 5.21 11.14 -0.36
N ARG A 248 5.28 9.83 -0.05
CA ARG A 248 5.12 9.29 1.32
C ARG A 248 3.90 9.84 2.04
N ALA A 249 2.82 10.07 1.30
CA ALA A 249 1.61 10.69 1.83
C ALA A 249 0.43 9.72 1.69
N GLN A 250 -0.29 9.54 2.78
CA GLN A 250 -1.48 8.69 2.81
C GLN A 250 -2.51 9.25 3.79
N MET A 251 -3.76 9.28 3.37
CA MET A 251 -4.89 9.60 4.25
C MET A 251 -6.13 8.79 3.85
N ASN A 252 -6.99 8.45 4.81
CA ASN A 252 -8.22 7.71 4.54
C ASN A 252 -9.30 8.67 4.06
N CYS A 253 -10.05 8.32 3.02
CA CYS A 253 -11.24 9.07 2.60
C CYS A 253 -12.46 8.42 3.24
N VAL A 254 -13.15 9.15 4.12
CA VAL A 254 -14.20 8.60 4.98
C VAL A 254 -15.57 9.15 4.60
N PRO A 255 -16.58 8.31 4.31
CA PRO A 255 -17.93 8.79 4.05
C PRO A 255 -18.47 9.60 5.23
N GLY A 256 -18.97 10.81 4.95
CA GLY A 256 -19.56 11.69 5.96
C GLY A 256 -18.56 12.54 6.77
N MET A 257 -17.26 12.46 6.49
CA MET A 257 -16.23 13.28 7.14
C MET A 257 -15.26 13.84 6.10
N VAL A 258 -14.76 15.06 6.32
CA VAL A 258 -13.64 15.60 5.56
C VAL A 258 -12.36 15.28 6.35
N THR A 259 -11.48 14.51 5.74
CA THR A 259 -10.12 14.28 6.25
C THR A 259 -9.15 15.11 5.44
N GLU A 260 -7.96 15.39 5.97
CA GLU A 260 -7.01 16.24 5.28
C GLU A 260 -5.57 15.77 5.43
N PHE A 261 -4.74 16.19 4.48
CA PHE A 261 -3.30 16.01 4.52
C PHE A 261 -2.66 17.07 3.63
N ALA A 262 -1.52 17.61 4.03
CA ALA A 262 -0.80 18.59 3.22
C ALA A 262 0.63 18.14 2.96
N PHE A 263 1.16 18.45 1.78
CA PHE A 263 2.57 18.27 1.48
C PHE A 263 3.05 19.22 0.38
N THR A 264 4.37 19.43 0.33
CA THR A 264 5.05 20.20 -0.70
C THR A 264 5.80 19.26 -1.65
N PRO A 265 5.46 19.20 -2.95
CA PRO A 265 6.20 18.42 -3.92
C PRO A 265 7.53 19.11 -4.30
N ILE A 266 8.62 18.35 -4.39
CA ILE A 266 9.98 18.89 -4.62
C ILE A 266 10.57 18.53 -5.99
N LEU A 267 9.95 17.60 -6.73
CA LEU A 267 10.40 17.16 -8.04
C LEU A 267 9.23 17.14 -9.02
N THR A 268 9.38 17.84 -10.15
CA THR A 268 8.40 17.76 -11.25
C THR A 268 8.34 16.34 -11.81
N THR A 269 7.25 16.00 -12.50
CA THR A 269 7.15 14.70 -13.18
C THR A 269 8.26 14.54 -14.21
N ALA A 270 8.64 15.62 -14.89
CA ALA A 270 9.75 15.63 -15.85
C ALA A 270 11.10 15.37 -15.14
N GLU A 271 11.42 16.13 -14.10
CA GLU A 271 12.67 15.96 -13.32
C GLU A 271 12.78 14.53 -12.75
N TYR A 272 11.67 13.95 -12.27
CA TYR A 272 11.70 12.60 -11.71
C TYR A 272 11.97 11.51 -12.76
N ARG A 273 11.50 11.71 -14.00
CA ARG A 273 11.80 10.83 -15.14
C ARG A 273 13.27 10.85 -15.51
N GLU A 274 13.96 11.95 -15.26
CA GLU A 274 15.37 12.15 -15.57
C GLU A 274 16.31 11.57 -14.50
N LEU A 275 15.79 11.12 -13.35
CA LEU A 275 16.61 10.46 -12.33
C LEU A 275 17.26 9.19 -12.92
N PRO A 276 18.59 8.98 -12.75
CA PRO A 276 19.29 7.86 -13.38
C PRO A 276 18.63 6.50 -13.13
N TYR A 277 18.21 6.24 -11.89
CA TYR A 277 17.55 4.99 -11.53
C TYR A 277 16.17 4.83 -12.20
N MET A 278 15.45 5.93 -12.45
CA MET A 278 14.13 5.90 -13.09
C MET A 278 14.27 5.63 -14.59
N ILE A 279 15.27 6.23 -15.23
CA ILE A 279 15.62 5.94 -16.63
C ILE A 279 15.90 4.44 -16.80
N GLU A 280 16.77 3.89 -15.96
CA GLU A 280 17.11 2.46 -15.98
C GLU A 280 15.87 1.58 -15.74
N LYS A 281 15.05 1.93 -14.73
CA LYS A 281 13.83 1.20 -14.38
C LYS A 281 12.81 1.19 -15.52
N VAL A 282 12.54 2.33 -16.14
CA VAL A 282 11.60 2.45 -17.26
C VAL A 282 12.11 1.67 -18.48
N ALA A 283 13.40 1.79 -18.81
CA ALA A 283 14.01 1.02 -19.89
C ALA A 283 13.86 -0.49 -19.66
N HIS A 284 14.19 -0.96 -18.45
CA HIS A 284 14.05 -2.36 -18.09
C HIS A 284 12.59 -2.86 -18.17
N ILE A 285 11.63 -2.07 -17.68
CA ILE A 285 10.20 -2.40 -17.79
C ILE A 285 9.79 -2.51 -19.27
N ASN A 286 10.24 -1.59 -20.11
CA ASN A 286 9.91 -1.58 -21.53
C ASN A 286 10.53 -2.75 -22.29
N ASP A 287 11.75 -3.17 -21.95
CA ASP A 287 12.36 -4.38 -22.50
C ASP A 287 11.54 -5.63 -22.16
N LEU A 288 11.05 -5.74 -20.91
CA LEU A 288 10.19 -6.84 -20.48
C LEU A 288 8.82 -6.80 -21.17
N ARG A 289 8.21 -5.62 -21.29
CA ARG A 289 6.93 -5.44 -21.99
C ARG A 289 7.06 -5.79 -23.47
N ALA A 290 8.13 -5.37 -24.14
CA ALA A 290 8.39 -5.71 -25.54
C ALA A 290 8.49 -7.22 -25.75
N LYS A 291 9.24 -7.94 -24.89
CA LYS A 291 9.32 -9.41 -24.93
C LYS A 291 7.95 -10.06 -24.75
N LYS A 292 7.18 -9.60 -23.76
CA LYS A 292 5.83 -10.12 -23.51
C LYS A 292 4.86 -9.80 -24.65
N SER A 293 4.98 -8.63 -25.28
CA SER A 293 4.18 -8.24 -26.45
C SER A 293 4.36 -9.21 -27.61
N VAL A 294 5.58 -9.72 -27.85
CA VAL A 294 5.82 -10.75 -28.87
C VAL A 294 5.02 -12.03 -28.57
N GLU A 295 5.01 -12.47 -27.31
CA GLU A 295 4.23 -13.65 -26.89
C GLU A 295 2.72 -13.42 -26.99
N LEU A 296 2.24 -12.23 -26.65
CA LEU A 296 0.81 -11.86 -26.71
C LEU A 296 0.33 -11.82 -28.16
N VAL A 297 1.07 -11.15 -29.04
CA VAL A 297 0.74 -11.06 -30.47
C VAL A 297 0.74 -12.45 -31.11
N ALA A 298 1.67 -13.33 -30.74
CA ALA A 298 1.67 -14.72 -31.21
C ALA A 298 0.41 -15.52 -30.79
N LYS A 299 -0.26 -15.11 -29.70
CA LYS A 299 -1.54 -15.67 -29.23
C LYS A 299 -2.76 -14.96 -29.83
N GLY A 300 -2.56 -13.97 -30.69
CA GLY A 300 -3.64 -13.13 -31.24
C GLY A 300 -4.13 -12.04 -30.28
N GLU A 301 -3.38 -11.75 -29.21
CA GLU A 301 -3.68 -10.68 -28.25
C GLU A 301 -2.95 -9.38 -28.63
N THR A 302 -3.39 -8.25 -28.07
CA THR A 302 -2.78 -6.94 -28.33
C THR A 302 -1.43 -6.80 -27.65
N ALA A 303 -0.47 -6.19 -28.35
CA ALA A 303 0.80 -5.79 -27.75
C ALA A 303 0.58 -4.79 -26.60
N LEU A 304 1.46 -4.83 -25.60
CA LEU A 304 1.48 -3.87 -24.51
C LEU A 304 2.12 -2.56 -24.97
N ASP A 305 1.49 -1.44 -24.59
CA ASP A 305 2.08 -0.12 -24.78
C ASP A 305 3.38 0.04 -23.96
N PRO A 306 4.34 0.82 -24.48
CA PRO A 306 5.47 1.27 -23.69
C PRO A 306 5.01 1.97 -22.42
N TYR A 307 5.66 1.63 -21.31
CA TYR A 307 5.48 2.28 -20.03
C TYR A 307 6.27 3.59 -20.00
N THR A 308 5.59 4.65 -19.55
CA THR A 308 6.21 5.90 -19.12
C THR A 308 5.88 6.10 -17.65
N PHE A 309 6.82 6.65 -16.89
CA PHE A 309 6.58 6.97 -15.50
C PHE A 309 5.59 8.14 -15.38
N ASP A 310 4.59 7.95 -14.54
CA ASP A 310 3.75 9.01 -13.99
C ASP A 310 3.67 8.83 -12.48
N TYR A 311 3.54 9.93 -11.74
CA TYR A 311 3.07 9.80 -10.37
C TYR A 311 1.61 9.36 -10.40
N LEU A 312 1.26 8.50 -9.45
CA LEU A 312 -0.08 7.95 -9.32
C LEU A 312 -0.60 8.21 -7.91
N LEU A 313 -1.84 8.66 -7.85
CA LEU A 313 -2.68 8.49 -6.68
C LEU A 313 -3.31 7.10 -6.77
N LEU A 314 -3.15 6.29 -5.73
CA LEU A 314 -3.71 4.95 -5.63
C LEU A 314 -4.72 4.88 -4.49
N CYS A 315 -5.68 3.97 -4.60
CA CYS A 315 -6.49 3.58 -3.45
C CYS A 315 -5.72 2.57 -2.57
N ASN A 316 -5.49 2.90 -1.29
CA ASN A 316 -4.82 2.02 -0.32
C ASN A 316 -5.74 1.58 0.84
N LYS A 317 -7.03 1.43 0.55
CA LYS A 317 -8.02 0.82 1.46
C LYS A 317 -8.97 -0.03 0.62
N ILE A 318 -9.15 -1.30 0.99
CA ILE A 318 -10.00 -2.21 0.22
C ILE A 318 -11.41 -1.63 0.11
N CYS A 319 -11.81 -1.31 -1.13
CA CYS A 319 -13.06 -0.62 -1.42
C CYS A 319 -13.96 -1.41 -2.38
N GLY A 320 -13.68 -2.70 -2.62
CA GLY A 320 -14.51 -3.59 -3.44
C GLY A 320 -13.79 -4.19 -4.66
N ALA A 321 -14.56 -4.74 -5.60
CA ALA A 321 -14.06 -5.62 -6.67
C ALA A 321 -13.01 -5.01 -7.60
N SER A 322 -13.08 -3.72 -7.92
CA SER A 322 -12.11 -3.05 -8.80
C SER A 322 -11.15 -2.13 -8.05
N HIS A 323 -10.96 -2.38 -6.74
CA HIS A 323 -10.03 -1.63 -5.88
C HIS A 323 -8.63 -1.47 -6.50
N TYR A 324 -8.10 -2.54 -7.10
CA TYR A 324 -6.77 -2.56 -7.72
C TYR A 324 -6.61 -1.63 -8.93
N ASN A 325 -7.71 -1.22 -9.56
CA ASN A 325 -7.70 -0.40 -10.78
C ASN A 325 -8.03 1.08 -10.50
N MET A 326 -8.23 1.43 -9.23
CA MET A 326 -8.63 2.78 -8.81
C MET A 326 -7.39 3.67 -8.65
N GLN A 327 -6.97 4.27 -9.75
CA GLN A 327 -5.82 5.18 -9.82
C GLN A 327 -6.17 6.50 -10.51
N MET A 328 -5.44 7.56 -10.16
CA MET A 328 -5.49 8.85 -10.85
C MET A 328 -4.06 9.30 -11.15
N LYS A 329 -3.85 9.81 -12.37
CA LYS A 329 -2.55 10.35 -12.75
C LYS A 329 -2.31 11.67 -12.02
N VAL A 330 -1.10 11.84 -11.52
CA VAL A 330 -0.62 13.04 -10.85
C VAL A 330 0.55 13.60 -11.65
N ILE A 331 0.43 14.85 -12.08
CA ILE A 331 1.46 15.60 -12.76
C ILE A 331 1.97 16.68 -11.82
N VAL A 332 3.27 16.66 -11.52
CA VAL A 332 3.91 17.78 -10.84
C VAL A 332 4.53 18.67 -11.90
N ASP A 333 4.01 19.88 -12.02
CA ASP A 333 4.42 20.87 -13.01
C ASP A 333 5.42 21.87 -12.43
N THR A 334 6.08 22.61 -13.31
CA THR A 334 6.70 23.89 -12.92
C THR A 334 5.60 24.87 -12.49
N PRO A 335 5.89 25.86 -11.62
CA PRO A 335 4.90 26.88 -11.25
C PRO A 335 4.28 27.60 -12.45
N GLU A 336 5.06 27.81 -13.52
CA GLU A 336 4.63 28.44 -14.76
C GLU A 336 3.68 27.55 -15.58
N ASP A 337 4.07 26.29 -15.79
CA ASP A 337 3.26 25.31 -16.54
C ASP A 337 1.95 25.01 -15.81
N TYR A 338 1.98 24.92 -14.48
CA TYR A 338 0.78 24.75 -13.66
C TYR A 338 -0.20 25.92 -13.85
N LYS A 339 0.29 27.17 -13.75
CA LYS A 339 -0.57 28.36 -13.96
C LYS A 339 -1.19 28.37 -15.34
N LYS A 340 -0.43 27.99 -16.36
CA LYS A 340 -0.93 27.86 -17.73
C LYS A 340 -2.02 26.78 -17.80
N TRP A 341 -1.75 25.59 -17.30
CA TRP A 341 -2.70 24.47 -17.30
C TRP A 341 -4.01 24.82 -16.58
N VAL A 342 -3.94 25.45 -15.40
CA VAL A 342 -5.14 25.88 -14.66
C VAL A 342 -5.98 26.88 -15.46
N SER A 343 -5.34 27.83 -16.15
CA SER A 343 -6.04 28.84 -16.95
C SER A 343 -6.80 28.28 -18.16
N GLU A 344 -6.42 27.08 -18.61
CA GLU A 344 -7.06 26.36 -19.72
C GLU A 344 -8.27 25.52 -19.25
N GLN A 345 -8.46 25.34 -17.95
CA GLN A 345 -9.55 24.54 -17.41
C GLN A 345 -10.88 25.29 -17.41
N ALA A 346 -11.97 24.57 -17.70
CA ALA A 346 -13.31 25.11 -17.60
C ALA A 346 -13.81 25.06 -16.14
N LEU A 347 -14.47 26.14 -15.72
CA LEU A 347 -15.13 26.22 -14.41
C LEU A 347 -16.32 25.26 -14.36
N LEU A 348 -16.49 24.58 -13.23
CA LEU A 348 -17.56 23.61 -13.03
C LEU A 348 -18.95 24.23 -13.25
N VAL A 349 -19.15 25.46 -12.78
CA VAL A 349 -20.42 26.19 -12.96
C VAL A 349 -20.75 26.38 -14.44
N ASN A 350 -19.75 26.66 -15.29
CA ASN A 350 -19.97 26.83 -16.72
C ASN A 350 -20.34 25.49 -17.37
N GLN A 351 -19.62 24.42 -17.03
CA GLN A 351 -19.92 23.07 -17.49
C GLN A 351 -21.36 22.64 -17.13
N VAL A 352 -21.81 22.94 -15.91
CA VAL A 352 -23.18 22.63 -15.45
C VAL A 352 -24.22 23.46 -16.20
N LYS A 353 -23.95 24.76 -16.43
CA LYS A 353 -24.85 25.63 -17.21
C LYS A 353 -25.00 25.15 -18.65
N GLU A 354 -23.90 24.79 -19.31
CA GLU A 354 -23.88 24.26 -20.68
C GLU A 354 -24.61 22.91 -20.78
N ALA A 355 -24.40 22.01 -19.81
CA ALA A 355 -25.10 20.74 -19.74
C ALA A 355 -26.62 20.92 -19.57
N LYS A 356 -27.05 21.88 -18.74
CA LYS A 356 -28.48 22.20 -18.59
C LYS A 356 -29.08 22.85 -19.84
N ALA A 357 -28.33 23.73 -20.51
CA ALA A 357 -28.77 24.37 -21.75
C ALA A 357 -28.92 23.37 -22.91
N SER A 358 -28.02 22.39 -23.00
CA SER A 358 -28.08 21.31 -24.00
C SER A 358 -29.13 20.23 -23.69
N ALA A 359 -29.55 20.10 -22.44
CA ALA A 359 -30.63 19.20 -22.02
C ALA A 359 -32.04 19.81 -22.11
N ALA A 360 -32.17 21.11 -22.44
CA ALA A 360 -33.47 21.74 -22.62
C ALA A 360 -34.20 21.15 -23.84
N PRO A 361 -35.51 20.81 -23.75
CA PRO A 361 -36.22 20.22 -24.88
C PRO A 361 -36.25 21.19 -26.06
N ALA A 362 -36.02 20.67 -27.27
CA ALA A 362 -36.42 21.37 -28.49
C ALA A 362 -37.92 21.68 -28.39
N VAL A 363 -38.27 22.96 -28.44
CA VAL A 363 -39.66 23.42 -28.41
C VAL A 363 -40.36 23.03 -29.71
N ASP A 364 -41.50 22.36 -29.55
CA ASP A 364 -42.61 22.09 -30.45
C ASP A 364 -42.39 21.43 -31.83
N GLY A 365 -42.81 20.17 -31.89
CA GLY A 365 -43.13 19.44 -33.11
C GLY A 365 -44.19 18.37 -32.87
N ALA A 366 -45.45 18.80 -32.82
CA ALA A 366 -46.67 17.99 -32.99
C ALA A 366 -46.82 16.70 -32.17
N VAL A 367 -47.75 16.76 -31.21
CA VAL A 367 -48.41 15.60 -30.62
C VAL A 367 -48.93 14.67 -31.72
N LYS A 368 -48.30 13.51 -31.88
CA LYS A 368 -48.98 12.31 -32.40
C LYS A 368 -49.22 11.38 -31.22
N GLN A 369 -50.49 11.22 -30.88
CA GLN A 369 -50.97 10.02 -30.18
C GLN A 369 -50.46 8.81 -30.95
N ASP A 370 -49.74 7.92 -30.29
CA ASP A 370 -49.71 6.53 -30.73
C ASP A 370 -49.96 5.60 -29.56
N SER A 371 -50.95 4.74 -29.80
CA SER A 371 -51.59 3.81 -28.92
C SER A 371 -50.88 2.48 -29.02
N THR A 372 -50.08 2.10 -28.03
CA THR A 372 -49.73 0.69 -27.83
C THR A 372 -49.75 0.36 -26.34
N LYS A 373 -50.84 -0.33 -25.95
CA LYS A 373 -50.94 -1.07 -24.71
C LYS A 373 -49.79 -2.07 -24.62
N VAL A 374 -49.05 -2.08 -23.52
CA VAL A 374 -48.20 -3.22 -23.14
C VAL A 374 -48.81 -3.82 -21.88
N GLY A 375 -49.11 -5.13 -21.98
CA GLY A 375 -49.73 -5.92 -20.93
C GLY A 375 -48.86 -6.07 -19.70
N ASP A 376 -49.50 -5.92 -18.57
CA ASP A 376 -48.98 -6.17 -17.23
C ASP A 376 -48.62 -7.67 -17.10
N SER A 377 -47.37 -7.97 -16.74
CA SER A 377 -46.97 -9.33 -16.32
C SER A 377 -46.03 -9.26 -15.13
N THR A 378 -46.63 -8.94 -13.98
CA THR A 378 -46.04 -9.16 -12.66
C THR A 378 -46.10 -10.66 -12.31
N ALA A 379 -45.03 -11.40 -12.62
CA ALA A 379 -44.81 -12.73 -12.07
C ALA A 379 -44.02 -12.63 -10.75
N VAL A 380 -44.75 -12.62 -9.63
CA VAL A 380 -44.19 -12.70 -8.28
C VAL A 380 -43.83 -14.15 -7.97
N VAL A 381 -42.53 -14.46 -7.86
CA VAL A 381 -42.06 -15.76 -7.38
C VAL A 381 -42.14 -15.77 -5.84
N LYS A 382 -43.10 -16.52 -5.30
CA LYS A 382 -43.14 -16.89 -3.88
C LYS A 382 -42.11 -18.00 -3.62
N ILE A 383 -41.08 -17.70 -2.83
CA ILE A 383 -40.19 -18.71 -2.24
C ILE A 383 -40.87 -19.25 -0.98
N ALA A 384 -41.24 -20.53 -1.00
CA ALA A 384 -41.69 -21.25 0.18
C ALA A 384 -40.46 -21.79 0.94
N MET A 385 -40.35 -21.41 2.22
CA MET A 385 -39.39 -22.00 3.15
C MET A 385 -39.86 -23.40 3.58
N LYS A 386 -38.93 -24.35 3.59
CA LYS A 386 -38.94 -25.54 4.43
C LYS A 386 -37.58 -25.69 5.08
#